data_AF-A0A8B6EHI8-F1
#
_entry.id   AF-A0A8B6EHI8-F1
#
_cell.length_a   1.000
_cell.length_b   1.000
_cell.length_c   1.000
_cell.angle_alpha   90.00
_cell.angle_beta   90.00
_cell.angle_gamma   90.00
#
_symmetry.space_group_name_H-M   'P 1'
#
loop_
_entity.id
_entity.type
_entity.pdbx_description
1 polymer ?
#
loop_
_entity_poly.entity_id
_entity_poly.type
_entity_poly.pdbx_seq_one_letter_code
_entity_poly.pdbx_strand_id
1 'polypeptide(L)'
;MTHVTIKDAPYELDDRYVVAQMIRFGQIVPGSVKRGYIKATDIENGARYVDILNCEPVLPLRTSLGRFEVRLFAGRQEPKSDAHSDSHSVCDNDTFSESGENDTVATVNVLIGASSCTRLGETDDNLINASKSGANFECFTQSLDLSIQKTDSHKVDRVAICLGTNDIGKHKDDSEQINLLMTKAEAQVKSAYPASHVGLCSILSHKGKSAQINRPNQSATNVKKFIRKLCAREDKVDYIDLDKLFNRNGTIIRSMFD
;
A
#
# COMPACT_ATOMS: atom_id res chain seq x y z
N MET A 1 24.14 -11.02 18.65
CA MET A 1 24.04 -10.38 17.32
C MET A 1 22.57 -10.35 16.94
N THR A 2 22.05 -9.17 16.61
CA THR A 2 20.66 -8.96 16.24
C THR A 2 20.61 -8.59 14.76
N HIS A 3 19.89 -9.36 13.95
CA HIS A 3 19.64 -8.99 12.56
C HIS A 3 18.52 -7.96 12.54
N VAL A 4 18.82 -6.77 12.04
CA VAL A 4 17.85 -5.68 11.94
C VAL A 4 17.45 -5.53 10.49
N THR A 5 16.15 -5.61 10.22
CA THR A 5 15.58 -5.24 8.93
C THR A 5 15.04 -3.82 9.02
N ILE A 6 15.57 -2.94 8.17
CA ILE A 6 15.07 -1.60 7.93
C ILE A 6 14.12 -1.69 6.73
N LYS A 7 12.83 -1.52 6.95
CA LYS A 7 11.84 -1.41 5.86
C LYS A 7 11.64 0.04 5.48
N ASP A 8 11.23 0.23 4.23
CA ASP A 8 10.93 1.54 3.63
C ASP A 8 12.17 2.45 3.58
N ALA A 9 13.36 1.86 3.51
CA ALA A 9 14.60 2.58 3.28
C ALA A 9 14.72 2.90 1.78
N PRO A 10 14.66 4.18 1.37
CA PRO A 10 14.85 4.58 -0.02
C PRO A 10 16.13 4.04 -0.64
N TYR A 11 16.09 3.82 -1.95
CA TYR A 11 17.25 3.41 -2.75
C TYR A 11 18.42 4.40 -2.60
N GLU A 12 18.08 5.69 -2.52
CA GLU A 12 19.00 6.82 -2.47
C GLU A 12 19.71 6.97 -1.13
N LEU A 13 19.28 6.24 -0.09
CA LEU A 13 19.99 6.22 1.18
C LEU A 13 21.31 5.46 1.02
N ASP A 14 22.40 6.21 1.13
CA ASP A 14 23.74 5.68 1.15
C ASP A 14 23.97 4.76 2.36
N ASP A 15 24.64 3.63 2.13
CA ASP A 15 24.85 2.63 3.17
C ASP A 15 25.70 3.19 4.33
N ARG A 16 26.61 4.14 4.08
CA ARG A 16 27.38 4.83 5.14
C ARG A 16 26.48 5.68 6.02
N TYR A 17 25.47 6.32 5.43
CA TYR A 17 24.48 7.08 6.17
C TYR A 17 23.60 6.16 7.04
N VAL A 18 23.18 5.02 6.49
CA VAL A 18 22.46 3.99 7.25
C VAL A 18 23.29 3.52 8.44
N VAL A 19 24.58 3.18 8.24
CA VAL A 19 25.49 2.81 9.33
C VAL A 19 25.58 3.90 10.38
N ALA A 20 25.83 5.15 9.98
CA ALA A 20 25.96 6.29 10.89
C ALA A 20 24.72 6.47 11.78
N GLN A 21 23.53 6.23 11.23
CA GLN A 21 22.28 6.32 11.99
C GLN A 21 22.00 5.07 12.83
N MET A 22 22.42 3.89 12.41
CA MET A 22 22.17 2.64 13.14
C MET A 22 23.11 2.45 14.35
N ILE A 23 24.27 3.12 14.38
CA ILE A 23 25.22 3.07 15.52
C ILE A 23 24.55 3.47 16.85
N ARG A 24 23.52 4.32 16.83
CA ARG A 24 22.76 4.69 18.05
C ARG A 24 22.01 3.52 18.69
N PHE A 25 21.81 2.44 17.96
CA PHE A 25 21.12 1.25 18.43
C PHE A 25 22.08 0.15 18.89
N GLY A 26 23.39 0.28 18.66
CA GLY A 26 24.40 -0.70 19.04
C GLY A 26 25.58 -0.70 18.07
N GLN A 27 26.51 -1.64 18.26
CA GLN A 27 27.70 -1.73 17.42
C GLN A 27 27.38 -2.45 16.09
N ILE A 28 27.54 -1.77 14.97
CA ILE A 28 27.29 -2.34 13.63
C ILE A 28 28.41 -3.31 13.24
N VAL A 29 28.05 -4.48 12.72
CA VAL A 29 29.01 -5.44 12.15
C VAL A 29 29.51 -4.89 10.80
N PRO A 30 30.82 -4.69 10.60
CA PRO A 30 31.35 -4.17 9.34
C PRO A 30 30.93 -5.02 8.14
N GLY A 31 30.44 -4.38 7.08
CA GLY A 31 30.00 -5.05 5.85
C GLY A 31 28.66 -5.80 5.95
N SER A 32 27.93 -5.72 7.08
CA SER A 32 26.65 -6.40 7.23
C SER A 32 25.49 -5.77 6.45
N VAL A 33 25.65 -4.51 6.01
CA VAL A 33 24.58 -3.78 5.32
C VAL A 33 24.33 -4.44 3.97
N LYS A 34 23.12 -4.97 3.78
CA LYS A 34 22.68 -5.60 2.53
C LYS A 34 21.38 -4.99 2.05
N ARG A 35 21.25 -4.86 0.73
CA ARG A 35 20.02 -4.40 0.09
C ARG A 35 19.05 -5.56 -0.12
N GLY A 36 17.77 -5.33 0.12
CA GLY A 36 16.72 -6.29 -0.17
C GLY A 36 16.28 -6.19 -1.62
N TYR A 37 16.09 -7.36 -2.24
CA TYR A 37 15.64 -7.49 -3.62
C TYR A 37 14.36 -8.30 -3.68
N ILE A 38 13.54 -8.05 -4.70
CA ILE A 38 12.41 -8.91 -5.04
C ILE A 38 12.97 -10.25 -5.53
N LYS A 39 12.35 -11.37 -5.12
CA LYS A 39 12.85 -12.71 -5.44
C LYS A 39 13.03 -12.88 -6.96
N ALA A 40 14.20 -13.36 -7.35
CA ALA A 40 14.61 -13.60 -8.74
C ALA A 40 14.60 -12.34 -9.64
N THR A 41 14.76 -11.14 -9.06
CA THR A 41 14.99 -9.92 -9.83
C THR A 41 16.10 -9.08 -9.21
N ASP A 42 16.67 -8.18 -10.01
CA ASP A 42 17.64 -7.17 -9.54
C ASP A 42 16.93 -5.90 -9.01
N ILE A 43 15.62 -5.96 -8.78
CA ILE A 43 14.82 -4.83 -8.32
C ILE A 43 14.86 -4.75 -6.80
N GLU A 44 15.33 -3.63 -6.26
CA GLU A 44 15.34 -3.39 -4.82
C GLU A 44 13.91 -3.26 -4.27
N ASN A 45 13.63 -3.93 -3.15
CA ASN A 45 12.33 -3.92 -2.49
C ASN A 45 12.20 -2.87 -1.38
N GLY A 46 13.17 -1.95 -1.27
CA GLY A 46 13.20 -0.92 -0.23
C GLY A 46 13.52 -1.42 1.18
N ALA A 47 13.98 -2.67 1.32
CA ALA A 47 14.52 -3.17 2.58
C ALA A 47 16.05 -3.02 2.63
N ARG A 48 16.59 -2.80 3.83
CA ARG A 48 18.00 -2.97 4.18
C ARG A 48 18.11 -3.94 5.34
N TYR A 49 19.11 -4.81 5.30
CA TYR A 49 19.45 -5.71 6.39
C TYR A 49 20.76 -5.25 7.01
N VAL A 50 20.82 -5.16 8.34
CA VAL A 50 21.98 -4.67 9.09
C VAL A 50 22.16 -5.54 10.33
N ASP A 51 23.37 -5.99 10.62
CA ASP A 51 23.65 -6.76 11.83
C ASP A 51 24.21 -5.83 12.91
N ILE A 52 23.56 -5.86 14.08
CA ILE A 52 23.89 -4.99 15.22
C ILE A 52 24.24 -5.87 16.43
N LEU A 53 25.42 -5.66 17.01
CA LEU A 53 25.84 -6.23 18.29
C LEU A 53 25.34 -5.33 19.43
N ASN A 54 24.94 -5.97 20.54
CA ASN A 54 24.42 -5.28 21.73
C ASN A 54 23.28 -4.29 21.38
N CYS A 55 22.33 -4.74 20.56
CA CYS A 55 21.23 -3.89 20.11
C CYS A 55 20.34 -3.48 21.30
N GLU A 56 20.29 -2.19 21.62
CA GLU A 56 19.76 -1.67 22.90
C GLU A 56 18.40 -0.92 22.82
N PRO A 57 17.49 -1.25 21.87
CA PRO A 57 16.06 -1.00 22.13
C PRO A 57 15.11 -2.14 21.76
N VAL A 58 13.91 -2.07 22.34
CA VAL A 58 12.72 -2.85 21.97
C VAL A 58 12.35 -2.55 20.51
N LEU A 59 12.55 -3.54 19.63
CA LEU A 59 12.05 -3.53 18.25
C LEU A 59 10.73 -4.34 18.21
N PRO A 60 9.72 -3.95 17.41
CA PRO A 60 9.79 -2.99 16.30
C PRO A 60 9.77 -1.52 16.73
N LEU A 61 10.48 -0.67 15.98
CA LEU A 61 10.56 0.77 16.22
C LEU A 61 10.37 1.55 14.91
N ARG A 62 9.60 2.64 14.96
CA ARG A 62 9.57 3.67 13.91
C ARG A 62 10.56 4.76 14.23
N THR A 63 11.39 5.13 13.27
CA THR A 63 12.35 6.21 13.44
C THR A 63 12.59 6.94 12.13
N SER A 64 13.21 8.12 12.20
CA SER A 64 13.59 8.87 11.01
C SER A 64 15.06 8.67 10.68
N LEU A 65 15.35 8.43 9.40
CA LEU A 65 16.67 8.54 8.77
C LEU A 65 16.66 9.78 7.87
N GLY A 66 17.06 10.92 8.45
CA GLY A 66 16.95 12.21 7.79
C GLY A 66 15.48 12.58 7.59
N ARG A 67 15.07 12.73 6.33
CA ARG A 67 13.67 13.06 5.96
C ARG A 67 12.76 11.84 5.78
N PHE A 68 13.30 10.61 5.92
CA PHE A 68 12.58 9.38 5.64
C PHE A 68 12.16 8.70 6.94
N GLU A 69 10.89 8.34 7.05
CA GLU A 69 10.41 7.47 8.12
C GLU A 69 10.70 6.02 7.75
N VAL A 70 11.37 5.29 8.63
CA VAL A 70 11.72 3.88 8.44
C VAL A 70 11.23 3.05 9.60
N ARG A 71 10.98 1.77 9.32
CA ARG A 71 10.59 0.77 10.32
C ARG A 71 11.74 -0.19 10.57
N LEU A 72 12.14 -0.33 11.82
CA LEU A 72 13.17 -1.26 12.26
C LEU A 72 12.51 -2.49 12.86
N PHE A 73 12.91 -3.67 12.40
CA PHE A 73 12.45 -4.96 12.93
C PHE A 73 13.64 -5.80 13.36
N ALA A 74 13.60 -6.39 14.55
CA ALA A 74 14.52 -7.46 14.92
C ALA A 74 14.04 -8.77 14.28
N GLY A 75 14.94 -9.46 13.57
CA GLY A 75 14.73 -10.80 13.08
C GLY A 75 15.76 -11.77 13.66
N ARG A 76 15.36 -13.02 13.88
CA ARG A 76 16.30 -14.15 13.82
C ARG A 76 16.44 -14.51 12.34
N GLN A 77 17.67 -14.63 11.83
CA GLN A 77 17.85 -15.36 10.58
C GLN A 77 17.42 -16.81 10.84
N GLU A 78 16.35 -17.27 10.19
CA GLU A 78 16.22 -18.70 9.96
C GLU A 78 17.33 -19.11 8.99
N PRO A 79 18.13 -20.15 9.31
CA PRO A 79 19.12 -20.65 8.39
C PRO A 79 18.40 -21.12 7.12
N LYS A 80 18.82 -20.62 5.96
CA LYS A 80 18.34 -21.10 4.67
C LYS A 80 18.73 -22.56 4.51
N SER A 81 17.76 -23.48 4.59
CA SER A 81 17.92 -24.85 4.12
C SER A 81 17.65 -24.89 2.62
N ASP A 82 18.70 -25.05 1.83
CA ASP A 82 18.60 -25.56 0.48
C ASP A 82 18.33 -27.09 0.51
N ALA A 83 17.66 -27.56 -0.55
CA ALA A 83 17.54 -28.95 -1.03
C ALA A 83 16.30 -29.81 -0.64
N HIS A 84 15.54 -30.11 -1.70
CA HIS A 84 15.05 -31.44 -2.15
C HIS A 84 14.01 -32.28 -1.37
N SER A 85 12.91 -32.53 -2.10
CA SER A 85 12.14 -33.79 -2.31
C SER A 85 11.50 -34.55 -1.13
N ASP A 86 10.22 -34.84 -1.38
CA ASP A 86 9.41 -36.02 -0.97
C ASP A 86 9.17 -36.29 0.52
N SER A 87 7.90 -36.26 0.92
CA SER A 87 7.07 -37.48 1.06
C SER A 87 5.84 -37.25 1.96
N HIS A 88 4.82 -38.06 1.69
CA HIS A 88 3.57 -38.24 2.44
C HIS A 88 3.73 -38.28 3.97
N SER A 89 2.76 -37.71 4.70
CA SER A 89 2.02 -38.48 5.71
C SER A 89 0.69 -37.83 6.09
N VAL A 90 -0.31 -38.68 6.12
CA VAL A 90 -1.66 -38.48 6.65
C VAL A 90 -1.59 -38.43 8.18
N CYS A 91 -2.36 -37.55 8.80
CA CYS A 91 -3.00 -37.87 10.07
C CYS A 91 -4.31 -37.09 10.21
N ASP A 92 -5.40 -37.85 10.12
CA ASP A 92 -6.71 -37.54 10.66
C ASP A 92 -6.61 -37.14 12.14
N ASN A 93 -7.48 -36.21 12.55
CA ASN A 93 -8.19 -36.35 13.80
C ASN A 93 -9.48 -35.53 13.73
N ASP A 94 -10.59 -36.28 13.64
CA ASP A 94 -11.92 -35.82 14.00
C ASP A 94 -11.92 -35.31 15.44
N THR A 95 -12.45 -34.10 15.66
CA THR A 95 -13.12 -33.77 16.91
C THR A 95 -14.29 -32.86 16.60
N PHE A 96 -15.47 -33.48 16.64
CA PHE A 96 -16.77 -32.83 16.60
C PHE A 96 -16.94 -32.01 17.88
N SER A 97 -17.21 -30.71 17.74
CA SER A 97 -17.82 -29.90 18.79
C SER A 97 -18.75 -28.88 18.16
N GLU A 98 -20.04 -29.19 18.19
CA GLU A 98 -21.13 -28.22 18.08
C GLU A 98 -21.09 -27.29 19.30
N SER A 99 -20.99 -25.99 19.04
CA SER A 99 -21.60 -24.98 19.91
C SER A 99 -21.87 -23.75 19.06
N GLY A 100 -23.16 -23.48 18.83
CA GLY A 100 -23.62 -22.34 18.07
C GLY A 100 -23.16 -21.03 18.70
N GLU A 101 -22.34 -20.29 17.96
CA GLU A 101 -22.17 -18.87 18.11
C GLU A 101 -22.91 -18.20 16.95
N ASN A 102 -23.70 -17.17 17.25
CA ASN A 102 -24.25 -16.30 16.22
C ASN A 102 -23.08 -15.67 15.48
N ASP A 103 -22.75 -16.22 14.31
CA ASP A 103 -21.64 -15.79 13.46
C ASP A 103 -21.98 -14.41 12.89
N THR A 104 -21.70 -13.35 13.67
CA THR A 104 -21.69 -11.99 13.13
C THR A 104 -20.53 -11.93 12.16
N VAL A 105 -20.83 -12.16 10.88
CA VAL A 105 -19.87 -12.01 9.79
C VAL A 105 -19.15 -10.68 9.94
N ALA A 106 -17.85 -10.73 10.25
CA ALA A 106 -17.04 -9.56 10.46
C ALA A 106 -17.10 -8.67 9.22
N THR A 107 -17.33 -7.38 9.44
CA THR A 107 -17.53 -6.40 8.37
C THR A 107 -16.26 -5.61 8.16
N VAL A 108 -15.80 -5.51 6.92
CA VAL A 108 -14.53 -4.90 6.54
C VAL A 108 -14.70 -3.81 5.50
N ASN A 109 -13.76 -2.89 5.48
CA ASN A 109 -13.58 -1.89 4.45
C ASN A 109 -12.40 -2.28 3.56
N VAL A 110 -12.48 -1.97 2.27
CA VAL A 110 -11.42 -2.27 1.30
C VAL A 110 -10.84 -0.96 0.78
N LEU A 111 -9.53 -0.89 0.70
CA LEU A 111 -8.80 0.18 0.02
C LEU A 111 -8.07 -0.38 -1.20
N ILE A 112 -8.41 0.14 -2.39
CA ILE A 112 -7.70 -0.13 -3.63
C ILE A 112 -7.01 1.17 -4.06
N GLY A 113 -5.68 1.17 -4.13
CA GLY A 113 -4.94 2.36 -4.51
C GLY A 113 -3.54 2.09 -5.04
N ALA A 114 -2.83 3.18 -5.32
CA ALA A 114 -1.47 3.15 -5.85
C ALA A 114 -0.43 3.23 -4.72
N SER A 115 0.78 3.69 -5.06
CA SER A 115 1.93 3.80 -4.16
C SER A 115 1.65 4.60 -2.88
N SER A 116 0.81 5.63 -2.96
CA SER A 116 0.39 6.42 -1.80
C SER A 116 -0.36 5.57 -0.76
N CYS A 117 -1.24 4.68 -1.22
CA CYS A 117 -2.06 3.82 -0.38
C CYS A 117 -1.28 2.60 0.14
N THR A 118 -0.30 2.10 -0.61
CA THR A 118 0.59 1.03 -0.10
C THR A 118 1.48 1.49 1.05
N ARG A 119 1.76 2.79 1.12
CA ARG A 119 2.62 3.41 2.13
C ARG A 119 1.82 3.92 3.34
N LEU A 120 0.52 3.61 3.42
CA LEU A 120 -0.23 3.88 4.63
C LEU A 120 0.38 3.11 5.81
N GLY A 121 0.47 3.78 6.94
CA GLY A 121 1.05 3.24 8.17
C GLY A 121 0.16 2.20 8.82
N GLU A 122 0.01 2.27 10.15
CA GLU A 122 -1.00 1.45 10.81
C GLU A 122 -2.39 1.90 10.34
N THR A 123 -3.22 0.93 10.01
CA THR A 123 -4.61 1.11 9.61
C THR A 123 -5.50 0.36 10.57
N ASP A 124 -6.79 0.69 10.58
CA ASP A 124 -7.80 -0.06 11.32
C ASP A 124 -7.73 -1.56 10.96
N ASP A 125 -7.93 -2.44 11.94
CA ASP A 125 -7.95 -3.89 11.75
C ASP A 125 -9.08 -4.31 10.79
N ASN A 126 -10.13 -3.50 10.67
CA ASN A 126 -11.23 -3.70 9.74
C ASN A 126 -10.95 -3.12 8.35
N LEU A 127 -9.72 -2.68 8.05
CA LEU A 127 -9.31 -2.20 6.73
C LEU A 127 -8.43 -3.20 6.01
N ILE A 128 -8.94 -3.73 4.91
CA ILE A 128 -8.19 -4.54 3.96
C ILE A 128 -7.54 -3.61 2.94
N ASN A 129 -6.21 -3.49 3.01
CA ASN A 129 -5.44 -2.75 2.02
C ASN A 129 -5.03 -3.68 0.85
N ALA A 130 -5.68 -3.49 -0.30
CA ALA A 130 -5.42 -4.18 -1.56
C ALA A 130 -4.71 -3.28 -2.58
N SER A 131 -3.99 -2.26 -2.10
CA SER A 131 -3.24 -1.33 -2.95
C SER A 131 -1.97 -1.94 -3.54
N LYS A 132 -1.55 -1.47 -4.71
CA LYS A 132 -0.34 -1.90 -5.39
C LYS A 132 0.46 -0.69 -5.90
N SER A 133 1.76 -0.68 -5.63
CA SER A 133 2.63 0.43 -6.08
C SER A 133 2.65 0.49 -7.61
N GLY A 134 2.57 1.69 -8.18
CA GLY A 134 2.48 1.89 -9.63
C GLY A 134 1.13 1.52 -10.24
N ALA A 135 0.13 1.15 -9.43
CA ALA A 135 -1.20 0.80 -9.96
C ALA A 135 -1.85 1.98 -10.69
N ASN A 136 -2.56 1.64 -11.75
CA ASN A 136 -3.39 2.49 -12.59
C ASN A 136 -4.68 1.71 -12.91
N PHE A 137 -5.65 2.34 -13.57
CA PHE A 137 -6.94 1.69 -13.82
C PHE A 137 -6.85 0.50 -14.80
N GLU A 138 -5.84 0.42 -15.66
CA GLU A 138 -5.69 -0.75 -16.56
C GLU A 138 -5.33 -2.03 -15.80
N CYS A 139 -4.64 -1.92 -14.66
CA CYS A 139 -4.34 -3.06 -13.79
C CYS A 139 -5.32 -3.18 -12.60
N PHE A 140 -6.50 -2.55 -12.68
CA PHE A 140 -7.48 -2.53 -11.60
C PHE A 140 -7.90 -3.93 -11.16
N THR A 141 -8.17 -4.82 -12.12
CA THR A 141 -8.62 -6.20 -11.86
C THR A 141 -7.66 -6.95 -10.95
N GLN A 142 -6.34 -6.77 -11.09
CA GLN A 142 -5.36 -7.41 -10.19
C GLN A 142 -5.50 -6.94 -8.74
N SER A 143 -5.86 -5.67 -8.53
CA SER A 143 -6.06 -5.12 -7.19
C SER A 143 -7.41 -5.57 -6.61
N LEU A 144 -8.42 -5.71 -7.47
CA LEU A 144 -9.71 -6.27 -7.10
C LEU A 144 -9.60 -7.74 -6.69
N ASP A 145 -8.90 -8.56 -7.48
CA ASP A 145 -8.65 -9.98 -7.17
C ASP A 145 -7.92 -10.13 -5.83
N LEU A 146 -6.91 -9.29 -5.58
CA LEU A 146 -6.21 -9.24 -4.30
C LEU A 146 -7.15 -8.87 -3.15
N SER A 147 -8.10 -7.94 -3.36
CA SER A 147 -9.08 -7.60 -2.33
C SER A 147 -9.99 -8.78 -2.02
N ILE A 148 -10.48 -9.49 -3.06
CA ILE A 148 -11.38 -10.64 -2.91
C ILE A 148 -10.70 -11.75 -2.11
N GLN A 149 -9.43 -12.03 -2.42
CA GLN A 149 -8.62 -13.01 -1.69
C GLN A 149 -8.43 -12.64 -0.22
N LYS A 150 -8.27 -11.35 0.10
CA LYS A 150 -8.05 -10.88 1.47
C LYS A 150 -9.34 -10.74 2.29
N THR A 151 -10.48 -10.56 1.62
CA THR A 151 -11.78 -10.44 2.27
C THR A 151 -12.37 -11.78 2.68
N ASP A 152 -11.68 -12.90 2.47
CA ASP A 152 -12.22 -14.27 2.66
C ASP A 152 -13.11 -14.38 3.91
N SER A 153 -14.37 -14.79 3.72
CA SER A 153 -15.46 -14.88 4.70
C SER A 153 -16.00 -13.58 5.35
N HIS A 154 -15.47 -12.39 5.02
CA HIS A 154 -15.92 -11.10 5.55
C HIS A 154 -16.96 -10.41 4.64
N LYS A 155 -17.86 -9.63 5.25
CA LYS A 155 -18.78 -8.76 4.51
C LYS A 155 -18.08 -7.43 4.21
N VAL A 156 -18.04 -7.03 2.94
CA VAL A 156 -17.48 -5.72 2.57
C VAL A 156 -18.55 -4.63 2.69
N ASP A 157 -18.29 -3.64 3.56
CA ASP A 157 -19.17 -2.47 3.75
C ASP A 157 -18.83 -1.34 2.79
N ARG A 158 -17.54 -0.98 2.69
CA ARG A 158 -17.08 0.10 1.82
C ARG A 158 -15.85 -0.28 1.02
N VAL A 159 -15.76 0.26 -0.20
CA VAL A 159 -14.59 0.13 -1.07
C VAL A 159 -14.13 1.51 -1.50
N ALA A 160 -12.94 1.93 -1.07
CA ALA A 160 -12.33 3.18 -1.53
C ALA A 160 -11.38 2.91 -2.71
N ILE A 161 -11.57 3.63 -3.82
CA ILE A 161 -10.73 3.58 -5.02
C ILE A 161 -9.90 4.87 -5.08
N CYS A 162 -8.62 4.75 -4.75
CA CYS A 162 -7.63 5.82 -4.76
C CYS A 162 -6.57 5.58 -5.86
N LEU A 163 -7.01 5.68 -7.12
CA LEU A 163 -6.20 5.52 -8.34
C LEU A 163 -6.32 6.75 -9.26
N GLY A 164 -5.62 6.76 -10.40
CA GLY A 164 -5.71 7.82 -11.40
C GLY A 164 -4.47 8.70 -11.52
N THR A 165 -3.62 8.76 -10.50
CA THR A 165 -2.38 9.56 -10.53
C THR A 165 -1.44 9.09 -11.64
N ASN A 166 -1.18 7.78 -11.71
CA ASN A 166 -0.31 7.18 -12.72
C ASN A 166 -0.96 7.22 -14.12
N ASP A 167 -2.29 7.21 -14.17
CA ASP A 167 -3.08 7.27 -15.40
C ASP A 167 -2.93 8.61 -16.13
N ILE A 168 -2.82 9.73 -15.39
CA ILE A 168 -2.60 11.06 -15.99
C ILE A 168 -1.34 11.07 -16.85
N GLY A 169 -0.22 10.59 -16.31
CA GLY A 169 1.05 10.50 -17.05
C GLY A 169 0.97 9.51 -18.21
N LYS A 170 0.38 8.33 -17.98
CA LYS A 170 0.28 7.25 -18.97
C LYS A 170 -0.58 7.61 -20.17
N HIS A 171 -1.72 8.26 -19.94
CA HIS A 171 -2.65 8.66 -20.99
C HIS A 171 -2.42 10.09 -21.49
N LYS A 172 -1.24 10.68 -21.22
CA LYS A 172 -0.84 12.00 -21.73
C LYS A 172 -1.89 13.09 -21.45
N ASP A 173 -2.44 13.04 -20.23
CA ASP A 173 -3.46 13.96 -19.71
C ASP A 173 -4.87 13.81 -20.32
N ASP A 174 -5.14 12.74 -21.09
CA ASP A 174 -6.48 12.44 -21.62
C ASP A 174 -7.46 12.06 -20.51
N SER A 175 -8.21 13.05 -20.03
CA SER A 175 -9.18 12.86 -18.95
C SER A 175 -10.36 11.96 -19.35
N GLU A 176 -10.74 11.88 -20.62
CA GLU A 176 -11.88 11.05 -21.04
C GLU A 176 -11.54 9.56 -20.98
N GLN A 177 -10.32 9.20 -21.40
CA GLN A 177 -9.83 7.83 -21.25
C GLN A 177 -9.78 7.41 -19.77
N ILE A 178 -9.33 8.31 -18.88
CA ILE A 178 -9.28 8.05 -17.43
C ILE A 178 -10.70 7.89 -16.87
N ASN A 179 -11.65 8.74 -17.28
CA ASN A 179 -13.05 8.64 -16.87
C ASN A 179 -13.65 7.28 -17.27
N LEU A 180 -13.40 6.82 -18.50
CA LEU A 180 -13.87 5.52 -18.99
C LEU A 180 -13.32 4.36 -18.15
N LEU A 181 -12.01 4.38 -17.88
CA LEU A 181 -11.36 3.34 -17.09
C LEU A 181 -11.85 3.32 -15.64
N MET A 182 -12.11 4.49 -15.06
CA MET A 182 -12.65 4.63 -13.72
C MET A 182 -14.09 4.08 -13.62
N THR A 183 -14.96 4.41 -14.57
CA THR A 183 -16.33 3.85 -14.60
C THR A 183 -16.31 2.33 -14.74
N LYS A 184 -15.37 1.78 -15.52
CA LYS A 184 -15.16 0.32 -15.59
C LYS A 184 -14.74 -0.25 -14.24
N ALA A 185 -13.80 0.39 -13.55
CA ALA A 185 -13.33 -0.04 -12.23
C ALA A 185 -14.47 -0.03 -11.19
N GLU A 186 -15.26 1.05 -11.17
CA GLU A 186 -16.43 1.18 -10.31
C GLU A 186 -17.47 0.07 -10.57
N ALA A 187 -17.78 -0.21 -11.84
CA ALA A 187 -18.67 -1.31 -12.21
C ALA A 187 -18.12 -2.68 -11.76
N GLN A 188 -16.81 -2.91 -11.88
CA GLN A 188 -16.16 -4.14 -11.40
C GLN A 188 -16.30 -4.28 -9.88
N VAL A 189 -16.13 -3.19 -9.12
CA VAL A 189 -16.34 -3.21 -7.66
C VAL A 189 -17.79 -3.52 -7.30
N LYS A 190 -18.76 -2.89 -7.96
CA LYS A 190 -20.18 -3.17 -7.72
C LYS A 190 -20.55 -4.61 -8.06
N SER A 191 -19.92 -5.19 -9.09
CA SER A 191 -20.08 -6.59 -9.44
C SER A 191 -19.52 -7.54 -8.37
N ALA A 192 -18.33 -7.23 -7.84
CA ALA A 192 -17.68 -8.05 -6.81
C ALA A 192 -18.31 -7.88 -5.42
N TYR A 193 -18.76 -6.66 -5.08
CA TYR A 193 -19.26 -6.28 -3.76
C TYR A 193 -20.58 -5.50 -3.87
N PRO A 194 -21.69 -6.14 -4.29
CA PRO A 194 -22.95 -5.48 -4.63
C PRO A 194 -23.64 -4.78 -3.44
N ALA A 195 -23.33 -5.20 -2.21
CA ALA A 195 -23.86 -4.58 -1.01
C ALA A 195 -23.09 -3.32 -0.57
N SER A 196 -21.85 -3.15 -1.05
CA SER A 196 -20.92 -2.13 -0.55
C SER A 196 -21.22 -0.72 -1.08
N HIS A 197 -20.78 0.30 -0.34
CA HIS A 197 -20.63 1.67 -0.83
C HIS A 197 -19.26 1.85 -1.49
N VAL A 198 -19.21 2.56 -2.62
CA VAL A 198 -17.97 2.82 -3.36
C VAL A 198 -17.54 4.27 -3.14
N GLY A 199 -16.38 4.48 -2.55
CA GLY A 199 -15.76 5.78 -2.41
C GLY A 199 -14.77 6.04 -3.55
N LEU A 200 -15.04 7.02 -4.42
CA LEU A 200 -14.11 7.43 -5.47
C LEU A 200 -13.25 8.60 -4.97
N CYS A 201 -11.95 8.36 -4.80
CA CYS A 201 -11.02 9.37 -4.34
C CYS A 201 -10.66 10.36 -5.46
N SER A 202 -10.61 11.65 -5.13
CA SER A 202 -10.10 12.68 -6.03
C SER A 202 -8.63 12.43 -6.37
N ILE A 203 -8.23 12.57 -7.64
CA ILE A 203 -6.81 12.48 -8.02
C ILE A 203 -6.07 13.70 -7.47
N LEU A 204 -5.11 13.47 -6.59
CA LEU A 204 -4.33 14.54 -5.98
C LEU A 204 -3.58 15.37 -7.03
N SER A 205 -3.57 16.70 -6.83
CA SER A 205 -2.83 17.61 -7.70
C SER A 205 -1.35 17.65 -7.34
N HIS A 206 -0.49 17.70 -8.36
CA HIS A 206 0.95 17.90 -8.20
C HIS A 206 1.24 19.34 -7.76
N LYS A 207 2.25 19.53 -6.92
CA LYS A 207 2.66 20.86 -6.45
C LYS A 207 3.66 21.48 -7.42
N GLY A 208 3.37 22.69 -7.90
CA GLY A 208 4.29 23.47 -8.72
C GLY A 208 3.54 24.40 -9.68
N LYS A 209 4.29 25.14 -10.49
CA LYS A 209 3.73 26.13 -11.43
C LYS A 209 4.26 25.98 -12.87
N SER A 210 5.07 24.96 -13.15
CA SER A 210 5.62 24.74 -14.50
C SER A 210 4.54 24.22 -15.45
N ALA A 211 4.72 24.44 -16.76
CA ALA A 211 3.79 23.92 -17.77
C ALA A 211 3.65 22.39 -17.71
N GLN A 212 4.74 21.68 -17.38
CA GLN A 212 4.78 20.24 -17.17
C GLN A 212 3.94 19.77 -15.96
N ILE A 213 3.66 20.65 -15.00
CA ILE A 213 2.82 20.36 -13.82
C ILE A 213 1.38 20.84 -14.03
N ASN A 214 1.21 21.99 -14.67
CA ASN A 214 -0.11 22.60 -14.89
C ASN A 214 -1.02 21.72 -15.76
N ARG A 215 -0.45 21.06 -16.79
CA ARG A 215 -1.22 20.22 -17.70
C ARG A 215 -1.76 18.94 -17.03
N PRO A 216 -0.95 18.13 -16.30
CA PRO A 216 -1.44 17.06 -15.44
C PRO A 216 -2.49 17.51 -14.42
N ASN A 217 -2.29 18.68 -13.80
CA ASN A 217 -3.25 19.22 -12.83
C ASN A 217 -4.59 19.62 -13.45
N GLN A 218 -4.58 20.10 -14.70
CA GLN A 218 -5.80 20.37 -15.45
C GLN A 218 -6.57 19.08 -15.73
N SER A 219 -5.87 18.00 -16.13
CA SER A 219 -6.48 16.68 -16.31
C SER A 219 -7.06 16.14 -15.00
N ALA A 220 -6.30 16.19 -13.90
CA ALA A 220 -6.79 15.84 -12.57
C ALA A 220 -8.05 16.63 -12.18
N THR A 221 -8.10 17.92 -12.52
CA THR A 221 -9.28 18.77 -12.27
C THR A 221 -10.48 18.34 -13.09
N ASN A 222 -10.29 17.98 -14.36
CA ASN A 222 -11.36 17.48 -15.22
C ASN A 222 -11.91 16.15 -14.70
N VAL A 223 -11.02 15.22 -14.32
CA VAL A 223 -11.41 13.94 -13.73
C VAL A 223 -12.16 14.17 -12.41
N LYS A 224 -11.70 15.06 -11.51
CA LYS A 224 -12.45 15.42 -10.28
C LYS A 224 -13.87 15.90 -10.57
N LYS A 225 -14.05 16.74 -11.60
CA LYS A 225 -15.38 17.21 -12.01
C LYS A 225 -16.25 16.04 -12.50
N PHE A 226 -15.66 15.10 -13.24
CA PHE A 226 -16.35 13.90 -13.66
C PHE A 226 -16.78 13.03 -12.48
N ILE A 227 -15.87 12.71 -11.55
CA ILE A 227 -16.18 11.92 -10.35
C ILE A 227 -17.35 12.54 -9.57
N ARG A 228 -17.31 13.86 -9.32
CA ARG A 228 -18.40 14.55 -8.61
C ARG A 228 -19.75 14.40 -9.31
N LYS A 229 -19.77 14.47 -10.65
CA LYS A 229 -21.01 14.27 -11.43
C LYS A 229 -21.50 12.84 -11.38
N LEU A 230 -20.59 11.87 -11.37
CA LEU A 230 -20.87 10.44 -11.26
C LEU A 230 -21.48 10.12 -9.88
N CYS A 231 -20.80 10.52 -8.80
CA CYS A 231 -21.29 10.34 -7.43
C CYS A 231 -22.64 11.03 -7.17
N ALA A 232 -22.88 12.21 -7.77
CA ALA A 232 -24.16 12.90 -7.63
C ALA A 232 -25.35 12.17 -8.29
N ARG A 233 -25.10 11.17 -9.13
CA ARG A 233 -26.12 10.40 -9.85
C ARG A 233 -26.38 9.03 -9.22
N GLU A 234 -25.57 8.61 -8.24
CA GLU A 234 -25.57 7.24 -7.76
C GLU A 234 -25.52 7.17 -6.23
N ASP A 235 -26.59 6.64 -5.63
CA ASP A 235 -26.81 6.65 -4.18
C ASP A 235 -25.76 5.87 -3.35
N LYS A 236 -25.03 4.94 -3.98
CA LYS A 236 -23.99 4.13 -3.33
C LYS A 236 -22.58 4.51 -3.72
N VAL A 237 -22.38 5.67 -4.35
CA VAL A 237 -21.07 6.12 -4.78
C VAL A 237 -20.74 7.50 -4.21
N ASP A 238 -19.76 7.54 -3.33
CA ASP A 238 -19.34 8.74 -2.61
C ASP A 238 -18.10 9.38 -3.24
N TYR A 239 -18.09 10.70 -3.33
CA TYR A 239 -16.91 11.46 -3.74
C TYR A 239 -16.04 11.78 -2.52
N ILE A 240 -14.78 11.32 -2.53
CA ILE A 240 -13.81 11.58 -1.46
C ILE A 240 -12.81 12.64 -1.93
N ASP A 241 -12.94 13.87 -1.41
CA ASP A 241 -12.05 14.99 -1.74
C ASP A 241 -10.75 14.93 -0.93
N LEU A 242 -9.75 14.24 -1.48
CA LEU A 242 -8.44 14.11 -0.86
C LEU A 242 -7.73 15.45 -0.71
N ASP A 243 -7.81 16.37 -1.68
CA ASP A 243 -7.16 17.69 -1.54
C ASP A 243 -7.71 18.43 -0.33
N LYS A 244 -9.04 18.42 -0.13
CA LYS A 244 -9.67 19.06 1.02
C LYS A 244 -9.24 18.39 2.33
N LEU A 245 -9.11 17.07 2.35
CA LEU A 245 -8.68 16.32 3.54
C LEU A 245 -7.21 16.62 3.90
N PHE A 246 -6.30 16.60 2.93
CA PHE A 246 -4.89 16.89 3.17
C PHE A 246 -4.63 18.38 3.47
N ASN A 247 -5.39 19.30 2.88
CA ASN A 247 -5.27 20.73 3.17
C ASN A 247 -5.84 21.12 4.54
N ARG A 248 -6.89 20.41 5.03
CA ARG A 248 -7.47 20.67 6.36
C ARG A 248 -6.58 20.20 7.50
N ASN A 249 -5.79 19.16 7.29
CA ASN A 249 -4.97 18.57 8.35
C ASN A 249 -3.56 19.19 8.44
N GLY A 250 -3.20 20.17 7.59
CA GLY A 250 -1.84 20.75 7.55
C GLY A 250 -0.75 19.79 7.06
N THR A 251 -1.08 18.51 6.90
CA THR A 251 -0.20 17.43 6.46
C THR A 251 -0.14 17.38 4.93
N ILE A 252 0.52 18.37 4.33
CA ILE A 252 0.84 18.32 2.89
C ILE A 252 2.03 17.37 2.74
N ILE A 253 1.75 16.10 2.43
CA ILE A 253 2.77 15.07 2.16
C ILE A 253 3.47 15.43 0.84
N ARG A 254 4.62 16.12 0.96
CA ARG A 254 5.59 16.34 -0.12
C ARG A 254 6.04 15.02 -0.80
N SER A 255 5.94 13.90 -0.09
CA SER A 255 6.48 12.59 -0.46
C SER A 255 5.59 11.70 -1.36
N MET A 256 4.41 12.15 -1.80
CA MET A 256 3.59 11.33 -2.70
C MET A 256 3.96 11.48 -4.19
N PHE A 257 4.76 12.48 -4.53
CA PHE A 257 5.01 12.89 -5.92
C PHE A 257 6.49 13.21 -6.25
N ASP A 258 7.38 13.04 -5.27
CA ASP A 258 8.84 13.12 -5.45
C ASP A 258 9.45 11.72 -5.30
#